data_AF-A0A7W5LHR4-F1
#
_entry.id   AF-A0A7W5LHR4-F1
#
_cell.length_a   1.000
_cell.length_b   1.000
_cell.length_c   1.000
_cell.angle_alpha   90.00
_cell.angle_beta   90.00
_cell.angle_gamma   90.00
#
_symmetry.space_group_name_H-M   'P 1'
#
loop_
_entity.id
_entity.type
_entity.pdbx_description
1 polymer ?
#
loop_
_entity_poly.entity_id
_entity_poly.type
_entity_poly.pdbx_seq_one_letter_code
_entity_poly.pdbx_strand_id
1 'polypeptide(L)'
;MYFESEHSDHDGYMAVGTVVMNRLTSGAYPQSICGVVAQKRQFAPGVMTRVVSSQAEPELDLAASAVLRGERHPGIKDAMFFHTEGLKFPYDNMHYVAVAGGNAFYEKRGQDGALETPAPLPAYEVAMNYVPVRTVTTTQLPLLLPTADQLPVPPPDTTASISAVPTSTIAVPLPRPAFDGAAPSASFVKAGG
;
A
#
# COMPACT_ATOMS: atom_id res chain seq x y z
N MET A 1 10.15 9.67 -14.13
CA MET A 1 9.97 10.98 -13.48
C MET A 1 10.08 12.06 -14.55
N TYR A 2 11.29 12.45 -15.00
CA TYR A 2 11.49 13.50 -16.02
C TYR A 2 10.55 13.45 -17.25
N PHE A 3 10.52 12.33 -17.98
CA PHE A 3 9.70 12.18 -19.19
C PHE A 3 8.20 11.98 -18.92
N GLU A 4 7.80 11.77 -17.67
CA GLU A 4 6.41 11.54 -17.30
C GLU A 4 5.72 12.81 -16.83
N SER A 5 6.47 13.77 -16.30
CA SER A 5 5.93 14.95 -15.63
C SER A 5 6.08 16.21 -16.47
N GLU A 6 5.90 16.16 -17.80
CA GLU A 6 6.10 17.28 -18.75
C GLU A 6 7.46 18.01 -18.63
N HIS A 7 8.47 17.40 -18.00
CA HIS A 7 9.71 18.05 -17.57
C HIS A 7 9.51 19.19 -16.55
N SER A 8 8.31 19.29 -16.00
CA SER A 8 7.92 20.23 -14.96
C SER A 8 8.30 19.68 -13.60
N ASP A 9 9.21 20.42 -12.99
CA ASP A 9 9.39 20.71 -11.56
C ASP A 9 9.48 19.57 -10.53
N HIS A 10 10.03 19.94 -9.37
CA HIS A 10 10.23 19.06 -8.24
C HIS A 10 8.93 18.37 -7.81
N ASP A 11 7.81 19.08 -7.86
CA ASP A 11 6.50 18.57 -7.46
C ASP A 11 6.04 17.43 -8.39
N GLY A 12 6.12 17.64 -9.71
CA GLY A 12 5.85 16.61 -10.71
C GLY A 12 6.75 15.38 -10.58
N TYR A 13 8.04 15.59 -10.30
CA TYR A 13 8.98 14.51 -10.03
C TYR A 13 8.60 13.71 -8.80
N MET A 14 8.31 14.38 -7.68
CA MET A 14 7.89 13.74 -6.44
C MET A 14 6.59 12.96 -6.61
N ALA A 15 5.64 13.50 -7.38
CA ALA A 15 4.37 12.86 -7.68
C ALA A 15 4.54 11.53 -8.45
N VAL A 16 5.27 11.57 -9.58
CA VAL A 16 5.56 10.36 -10.37
C VAL A 16 6.41 9.36 -9.59
N GLY A 17 7.42 9.83 -8.85
CA GLY A 17 8.26 8.99 -8.00
C GLY A 17 7.45 8.29 -6.91
N THR A 18 6.47 8.98 -6.33
CA THR A 18 5.54 8.39 -5.35
C THR A 18 4.73 7.25 -5.96
N VAL A 19 4.18 7.40 -7.16
CA VAL A 19 3.47 6.31 -7.85
C VAL A 19 4.39 5.11 -8.09
N VAL A 20 5.64 5.34 -8.51
CA VAL A 20 6.61 4.24 -8.72
C VAL A 20 6.83 3.47 -7.43
N MET A 21 6.98 4.18 -6.30
CA MET A 21 7.15 3.53 -5.00
C MET A 21 5.86 2.86 -4.52
N ASN A 22 4.70 3.44 -4.74
CA ASN A 22 3.41 2.83 -4.42
C ASN A 22 3.25 1.50 -5.17
N ARG A 23 3.59 1.47 -6.46
CA ARG A 23 3.58 0.24 -7.26
C ARG A 23 4.54 -0.79 -6.69
N LEU A 24 5.78 -0.39 -6.42
CA LEU A 24 6.80 -1.27 -5.83
C LEU A 24 6.31 -1.94 -4.55
N THR A 25 5.60 -1.20 -3.68
CA THR A 25 5.28 -1.64 -2.32
C THR A 25 3.90 -2.26 -2.18
N SER A 26 3.04 -2.18 -3.19
CA SER A 26 1.70 -2.79 -3.16
C SER A 26 1.67 -4.30 -3.37
N GLY A 27 2.76 -4.91 -3.84
CA GLY A 27 2.81 -6.34 -4.18
C GLY A 27 2.09 -6.71 -5.49
N ALA A 28 1.34 -5.78 -6.11
CA ALA A 28 0.66 -6.00 -7.38
C ALA A 28 1.57 -5.79 -8.62
N TYR A 29 2.76 -5.23 -8.42
CA TYR A 29 3.73 -4.89 -9.45
C TYR A 29 5.06 -5.60 -9.22
N PRO A 30 5.99 -5.59 -10.20
CA PRO A 30 7.32 -6.17 -10.03
C PRO A 30 8.04 -5.62 -8.80
N GLN A 31 8.80 -6.50 -8.14
CA GLN A 31 9.44 -6.24 -6.84
C GLN A 31 10.74 -5.42 -6.95
N SER A 32 10.93 -4.67 -8.03
CA SER A 32 12.09 -3.79 -8.21
C SER A 32 11.67 -2.52 -8.94
N ILE A 33 12.36 -1.41 -8.65
CA ILE A 33 12.13 -0.13 -9.33
C ILE A 33 12.28 -0.33 -10.84
N CYS A 34 13.39 -0.94 -11.29
CA CYS A 34 13.61 -1.26 -12.70
C CYS A 34 12.46 -2.07 -13.31
N GLY A 35 11.96 -3.07 -12.57
CA GLY A 35 10.81 -3.87 -13.00
C GLY A 35 9.54 -3.05 -13.17
N VAL A 36 9.25 -2.12 -12.25
CA VAL A 36 8.10 -1.20 -12.34
C VAL A 36 8.24 -0.26 -13.54
N VAL A 37 9.38 0.43 -13.66
CA VAL A 37 9.57 1.45 -14.71
C VAL A 37 9.78 0.85 -16.10
N ALA A 38 10.19 -0.42 -16.22
CA ALA A 38 10.33 -1.12 -17.50
C ALA A 38 9.04 -1.77 -18.01
N GLN A 39 7.92 -1.69 -17.27
CA GLN A 39 6.66 -2.26 -17.72
C GLN A 39 6.22 -1.66 -19.06
N LYS A 40 5.91 -2.54 -20.01
CA LYS A 40 5.51 -2.18 -21.37
C LYS A 40 4.27 -1.27 -21.34
N ARG A 41 4.36 -0.11 -21.99
CA ARG A 41 3.28 0.90 -22.14
C ARG A 41 2.80 1.55 -20.84
N GLN A 42 3.57 1.46 -19.74
CA GLN A 42 3.24 2.12 -18.48
C GLN A 42 3.93 3.47 -18.27
N PHE A 43 5.01 3.71 -19.02
CA PHE A 43 5.87 4.91 -18.98
C PHE A 43 6.25 5.31 -20.41
N ALA A 44 6.76 6.53 -20.56
CA ALA A 44 7.18 7.12 -21.82
C ALA A 44 8.15 6.20 -22.59
N PRO A 45 8.03 6.13 -23.93
CA PRO A 45 8.96 5.37 -24.75
C PRO A 45 10.41 5.79 -24.51
N GLY A 46 11.27 4.81 -24.26
CA GLY A 46 12.69 5.04 -24.02
C GLY A 46 13.03 5.55 -22.63
N VAL A 47 12.15 5.41 -21.62
CA VAL A 47 12.43 5.83 -20.23
C VAL A 47 13.76 5.29 -19.66
N MET A 48 14.24 4.14 -20.17
CA MET A 48 15.51 3.52 -19.76
C MET A 48 16.72 3.96 -20.58
N THR A 49 16.52 4.60 -21.73
CA THR A 49 17.59 4.82 -22.72
C THR A 49 17.74 6.27 -23.12
N ARG A 50 16.71 7.10 -22.89
CA ARG A 50 16.73 8.51 -23.23
C ARG A 50 17.50 9.29 -22.17
N VAL A 51 18.26 10.26 -22.65
CA VAL A 51 19.08 11.14 -21.81
C VAL A 51 18.22 12.25 -21.23
N VAL A 52 18.36 12.49 -19.93
CA VAL A 52 17.73 13.61 -19.23
C VAL A 52 18.44 14.91 -19.62
N SER A 53 17.72 16.02 -19.72
CA SER A 53 18.36 17.32 -19.93
C SER A 53 19.24 17.70 -18.74
N SER A 54 20.49 18.09 -18.98
CA SER A 54 21.43 18.58 -17.96
C SER A 54 20.86 19.69 -17.06
N GLN A 55 19.93 20.50 -17.57
CA GLN A 55 19.29 21.57 -16.79
C GLN A 55 18.33 21.03 -15.72
N ALA A 56 17.74 19.86 -15.95
CA ALA A 56 16.78 19.23 -15.04
C ALA A 56 17.44 18.25 -14.06
N GLU A 57 18.68 17.80 -14.33
CA GLU A 57 19.38 16.82 -13.50
C GLU A 57 19.45 17.20 -12.01
N PRO A 58 19.80 18.44 -11.61
CA PRO A 58 19.93 18.76 -10.18
C PRO A 58 18.61 18.60 -9.40
N GLU A 59 17.50 19.06 -9.98
CA GLU A 59 16.18 18.99 -9.35
C GLU A 59 15.62 17.56 -9.38
N LEU A 60 15.87 16.84 -10.48
CA LEU A 60 15.51 15.44 -10.63
C LEU A 60 16.24 14.56 -9.62
N ASP A 61 17.55 14.76 -9.44
CA ASP A 61 18.37 14.01 -8.48
C ASP A 61 17.91 14.26 -7.04
N LEU A 62 17.53 15.50 -6.72
CA LEU A 62 17.00 15.86 -5.41
C LEU A 62 15.67 15.13 -5.14
N ALA A 63 14.75 15.14 -6.12
CA ALA A 63 13.48 14.42 -6.02
C ALA A 63 13.68 12.90 -5.95
N ALA A 64 14.52 12.33 -6.81
CA ALA A 64 14.82 10.90 -6.80
C ALA A 64 15.42 10.47 -5.46
N SER A 65 16.37 11.24 -4.93
CA SER A 65 16.98 10.97 -3.63
C SER A 65 15.96 11.06 -2.50
N ALA A 66 15.06 12.04 -2.52
CA ALA A 66 13.98 12.18 -1.54
C ALA A 66 13.04 10.98 -1.56
N VAL A 67 12.57 10.57 -2.74
CA VAL A 67 11.70 9.40 -2.92
C VAL A 67 12.37 8.11 -2.43
N LEU A 68 13.65 7.92 -2.75
CA LEU A 68 14.42 6.77 -2.30
C LEU A 68 14.63 6.75 -0.77
N ARG A 69 14.71 7.93 -0.14
CA ARG A 69 14.73 8.06 1.34
C ARG A 69 13.36 7.87 2.01
N GLY A 70 12.31 7.66 1.22
CA GLY A 70 10.96 7.41 1.73
C GLY A 70 10.04 8.62 1.73
N GLU A 71 10.49 9.78 1.24
CA GLU A 71 9.60 10.94 1.09
C GLU A 71 8.56 10.68 -0.01
N ARG A 72 7.35 11.20 0.19
CA ARG A 72 6.21 10.98 -0.71
C ARG A 72 5.50 12.31 -0.93
N HIS A 73 4.97 12.48 -2.13
CA HIS A 73 4.14 13.63 -2.45
C HIS A 73 2.79 13.51 -1.70
N PRO A 74 2.42 14.49 -0.87
CA PRO A 74 1.30 14.37 0.07
C PRO A 74 -0.06 14.18 -0.61
N GLY A 75 -0.22 14.73 -1.83
CA GLY A 75 -1.46 14.61 -2.61
C GLY A 75 -1.66 13.27 -3.31
N ILE A 76 -0.62 12.44 -3.48
CA ILE A 76 -0.72 11.21 -4.30
C ILE A 76 -1.40 10.07 -3.54
N LYS A 77 -1.32 10.04 -2.20
CA LYS A 77 -1.96 9.01 -1.37
C LYS A 77 -1.66 7.59 -1.90
N ASP A 78 -2.69 6.79 -2.17
CA ASP A 78 -2.58 5.41 -2.67
C ASP A 78 -2.63 5.32 -4.20
N ALA A 79 -2.59 6.45 -4.91
CA ALA A 79 -2.71 6.44 -6.36
C ALA A 79 -1.60 5.62 -7.00
N MET A 80 -2.02 4.75 -7.91
CA MET A 80 -1.17 3.87 -8.73
C MET A 80 -1.14 4.30 -10.19
N PHE A 81 -2.00 5.24 -10.56
CA PHE A 81 -2.29 5.59 -11.94
C PHE A 81 -2.26 7.10 -12.13
N PHE A 82 -1.91 7.50 -13.34
CA PHE A 82 -1.97 8.88 -13.78
C PHE A 82 -2.13 8.91 -15.29
N HIS A 83 -2.58 10.05 -15.79
CA HIS A 83 -2.58 10.39 -17.21
C HIS A 83 -2.37 11.90 -17.36
N THR A 84 -2.13 12.34 -18.59
CA THR A 84 -2.06 13.77 -18.91
C THR A 84 -3.31 14.50 -18.42
N GLU A 85 -3.12 15.61 -17.74
CA GLU A 85 -4.20 16.45 -17.26
C GLU A 85 -5.13 16.88 -18.41
N GLY A 86 -6.43 17.02 -18.11
CA GLY A 86 -7.43 17.45 -19.09
C GLY A 86 -7.97 16.33 -19.98
N LEU A 87 -7.32 15.16 -20.02
CA LEU A 87 -7.90 13.98 -20.63
C LEU A 87 -9.05 13.43 -19.78
N LYS A 88 -10.12 13.00 -20.45
CA LYS A 88 -11.28 12.36 -19.82
C LYS A 88 -11.48 10.97 -20.41
N PHE A 89 -11.66 9.99 -19.53
CA PHE A 89 -11.94 8.61 -19.89
C PHE A 89 -13.35 8.23 -19.41
N PRO A 90 -14.06 7.33 -20.12
CA PRO A 90 -15.44 6.98 -19.81
C PRO A 90 -15.58 6.00 -18.63
N TYR A 91 -14.55 5.83 -17.79
CA TYR A 91 -14.56 4.93 -16.65
C TYR A 91 -15.01 5.66 -15.39
N ASP A 92 -15.86 5.01 -14.59
CA ASP A 92 -16.42 5.54 -13.34
C ASP A 92 -15.56 5.22 -12.12
N ASN A 93 -14.61 4.29 -12.24
CA ASN A 93 -13.72 3.88 -11.15
C ASN A 93 -12.46 4.73 -11.01
N MET A 94 -12.34 5.86 -11.71
CA MET A 94 -11.15 6.73 -11.66
C MET A 94 -11.33 7.87 -10.66
N HIS A 95 -10.78 7.71 -9.46
CA HIS A 95 -10.91 8.68 -8.36
C HIS A 95 -9.67 9.57 -8.27
N TYR A 96 -9.77 10.77 -8.82
CA TYR A 96 -8.67 11.72 -8.86
C TYR A 96 -8.30 12.25 -7.46
N VAL A 97 -7.01 12.27 -7.16
CA VAL A 97 -6.49 12.69 -5.84
C VAL A 97 -5.64 13.95 -5.91
N ALA A 98 -4.95 14.18 -7.03
CA ALA A 98 -4.08 15.33 -7.22
C ALA A 98 -3.78 15.57 -8.70
N VAL A 99 -3.35 16.80 -8.99
CA VAL A 99 -2.75 17.19 -10.27
C VAL A 99 -1.35 17.71 -9.97
N ALA A 100 -0.35 17.23 -10.69
CA ALA A 100 1.04 17.69 -10.57
C ALA A 100 1.82 17.36 -11.85
N GLY A 101 2.76 18.25 -12.24
CA GLY A 101 3.62 18.05 -13.40
C GLY A 101 2.89 17.64 -14.69
N GLY A 102 1.78 18.31 -15.00
CA GLY A 102 0.96 18.04 -16.19
C GLY A 102 0.14 16.74 -16.16
N ASN A 103 0.06 16.06 -15.01
CA ASN A 103 -0.69 14.82 -14.86
C ASN A 103 -1.79 14.91 -13.81
N ALA A 104 -2.89 14.20 -14.06
CA ALA A 104 -3.92 13.91 -13.08
C ALA A 104 -3.70 12.50 -12.52
N PHE A 105 -3.52 12.41 -11.21
CA PHE A 105 -3.28 11.17 -10.47
C PHE A 105 -4.58 10.64 -9.88
N TYR A 106 -4.77 9.33 -9.92
CA TYR A 106 -6.01 8.72 -9.46
C TYR A 106 -5.82 7.32 -8.88
N GLU A 107 -6.74 6.99 -7.99
CA GLU A 107 -6.95 5.66 -7.43
C GLU A 107 -8.04 4.97 -8.25
N LYS A 108 -7.93 3.64 -8.41
CA LYS A 108 -9.07 2.86 -8.90
C LYS A 108 -9.92 2.44 -7.73
N ARG A 109 -11.18 2.86 -7.69
CA ARG A 109 -12.12 2.47 -6.63
C ARG A 109 -13.46 2.02 -7.20
N GLY A 110 -14.00 0.98 -6.61
CA GLY A 110 -15.31 0.44 -6.95
C GLY A 110 -16.45 1.38 -6.53
N GLN A 111 -17.69 0.96 -6.82
CA GLN A 111 -18.88 1.73 -6.45
C GLN A 111 -19.06 1.90 -4.94
N ASP A 112 -18.50 0.97 -4.15
CA ASP A 112 -18.46 1.02 -2.69
C ASP A 112 -17.34 1.94 -2.15
N GLY A 113 -16.52 2.52 -3.02
CA GLY A 113 -15.37 3.35 -2.66
C GLY A 113 -14.13 2.58 -2.22
N ALA A 114 -14.17 1.25 -2.21
CA ALA A 114 -13.01 0.43 -1.88
C ALA A 114 -11.96 0.49 -2.99
N LEU A 115 -10.67 0.46 -2.62
CA LEU A 115 -9.58 0.36 -3.58
C LEU A 115 -9.67 -0.95 -4.36
N GLU A 116 -9.59 -0.87 -5.69
CA GLU A 116 -9.52 -2.04 -6.58
C GLU A 116 -8.09 -2.56 -6.73
N THR A 117 -7.10 -1.81 -6.26
CA THR A 117 -5.69 -2.21 -6.18
C THR A 117 -5.27 -2.40 -4.73
N PRO A 118 -4.39 -3.36 -4.43
CA PRO A 118 -3.79 -3.46 -3.10
C PRO A 118 -3.16 -2.12 -2.69
N ALA A 119 -3.45 -1.67 -1.47
CA ALA A 119 -2.86 -0.45 -0.94
C ALA A 119 -1.33 -0.61 -0.85
N PRO A 120 -0.57 0.44 -1.19
CA PRO A 120 0.87 0.42 -1.00
C PRO A 120 1.23 0.32 0.48
N LEU A 121 2.24 -0.49 0.82
CA LEU A 121 2.76 -0.50 2.17
C LEU A 121 3.32 0.88 2.53
N PRO A 122 3.05 1.40 3.75
CA PRO A 122 3.59 2.66 4.18
C PRO A 122 5.13 2.59 4.25
N ALA A 123 5.79 3.73 4.06
CA ALA A 123 7.25 3.78 3.89
C ALA A 123 8.03 3.11 5.05
N TYR A 124 7.52 3.15 6.27
CA TYR A 124 8.16 2.51 7.44
C TYR A 124 8.14 0.97 7.35
N GLU A 125 7.09 0.35 6.81
CA GLU A 125 7.00 -1.10 6.66
C GLU A 125 7.95 -1.60 5.57
N VAL A 126 8.12 -0.80 4.51
CA VAL A 126 9.09 -1.07 3.45
C VAL A 126 10.51 -1.06 4.03
N ALA A 127 10.85 -0.09 4.88
CA ALA A 127 12.15 -0.06 5.54
C ALA A 127 12.40 -1.32 6.38
N MET A 128 11.41 -1.82 7.12
CA MET A 128 11.55 -3.03 7.93
C MET A 128 11.71 -4.31 7.09
N ASN A 129 11.11 -4.37 5.89
CA ASN A 129 11.19 -5.55 5.01
C ASN A 129 12.42 -5.57 4.09
N TYR A 130 13.00 -4.41 3.77
CA TYR A 130 14.10 -4.28 2.80
C TYR A 130 15.44 -3.84 3.40
N VAL A 131 15.49 -3.46 4.68
CA VAL A 131 16.76 -3.37 5.39
C VAL A 131 17.25 -4.81 5.59
N PRO A 132 18.43 -5.20 5.04
CA PRO A 132 19.00 -6.49 5.39
C PRO A 132 19.08 -6.53 6.91
N VAL A 133 18.70 -7.65 7.50
CA VAL A 133 19.08 -7.97 8.88
C VAL A 133 20.60 -8.00 8.88
N ARG A 134 21.24 -6.82 8.96
CA ARG A 134 22.55 -6.68 9.57
C ARG A 134 22.31 -7.32 10.89
N THR A 135 22.90 -8.51 11.08
CA THR A 135 23.02 -9.21 12.35
C THR A 135 22.90 -8.17 13.42
N VAL A 136 21.75 -8.16 14.09
CA VAL A 136 21.57 -7.37 15.30
C VAL A 136 22.60 -7.98 16.22
N THR A 137 23.82 -7.45 16.15
CA THR A 137 24.78 -7.59 17.22
C THR A 137 24.01 -6.93 18.34
N THR A 138 23.54 -7.77 19.24
CA THR A 138 22.92 -7.44 20.52
C THR A 138 23.89 -6.58 21.32
N THR A 139 24.16 -5.39 20.84
CA THR A 139 24.57 -4.28 21.67
C THR A 139 23.26 -3.87 22.29
N GLN A 140 22.94 -4.52 23.42
CA GLN A 140 21.81 -4.17 24.27
C GLN A 140 21.82 -2.65 24.39
N LEU A 141 20.83 -1.99 23.78
CA LEU A 141 20.42 -0.69 24.30
C LEU A 141 20.07 -0.96 25.77
N PRO A 142 20.69 -0.27 26.74
CA PRO A 142 20.25 -0.38 28.11
C PRO A 142 18.90 0.33 28.16
N LEU A 143 17.83 -0.41 27.89
CA LEU A 143 16.51 -0.05 28.38
C LEU A 143 16.67 -0.02 29.89
N LEU A 144 16.68 1.18 30.46
CA LEU A 144 16.46 1.41 31.87
C LEU A 144 15.05 0.89 32.18
N LEU A 145 14.96 -0.42 32.42
CA LEU A 145 13.84 -1.01 33.11
C LEU A 145 13.90 -0.46 34.54
N PRO A 146 12.84 0.19 35.06
CA PRO A 146 12.80 0.51 36.47
C PRO A 146 12.87 -0.81 37.24
N THR A 147 13.77 -0.86 38.24
CA THR A 147 13.86 -2.00 39.15
C THR A 147 12.48 -2.24 39.73
N ALA A 148 11.93 -3.44 39.54
CA ALA A 148 10.71 -3.84 40.19
C ALA A 148 10.99 -3.85 41.70
N ASP A 149 10.61 -2.78 42.39
CA ASP A 149 10.55 -2.76 43.84
C ASP A 149 9.60 -3.88 44.26
N GLN A 150 10.12 -4.77 45.09
CA GLN A 150 9.45 -5.97 45.56
C GLN A 150 8.14 -5.57 46.24
N LEU A 151 7.00 -5.99 45.70
CA LEU A 151 5.75 -5.92 46.45
C LEU A 151 5.88 -6.86 47.67
N PRO A 152 5.67 -6.37 48.90
CA PRO A 152 5.76 -7.20 50.10
C PRO A 152 4.71 -8.31 50.05
N VAL A 153 5.15 -9.58 50.13
CA VAL A 153 4.26 -10.72 50.26
C VAL A 153 3.77 -10.78 51.72
N PRO A 154 2.44 -10.76 51.98
CA PRO A 154 1.94 -10.99 53.33
C PRO A 154 2.12 -12.47 53.73
N PRO A 155 2.36 -12.76 55.03
CA PRO A 155 2.62 -14.13 55.50
C PRO A 155 1.40 -15.04 55.34
N PRO A 156 1.61 -16.37 55.28
CA PRO A 156 0.53 -17.34 55.09
C PRO A 156 -0.16 -17.61 56.42
N ASP A 157 -1.42 -17.19 56.56
CA ASP A 157 -2.29 -17.70 57.61
C ASP A 157 -3.16 -18.87 57.11
N THR A 158 -3.24 -19.84 57.99
CA THR A 158 -3.82 -21.18 57.89
C THR A 158 -5.34 -21.23 57.65
N THR A 159 -5.75 -22.29 56.96
CA THR A 159 -7.08 -22.95 56.96
C THR A 159 -8.32 -22.17 56.50
N ALA A 160 -8.86 -22.57 55.34
CA ALA A 160 -10.29 -22.88 55.20
C ALA A 160 -10.55 -23.70 53.92
N SER A 161 -10.94 -24.96 54.10
CA SER A 161 -11.58 -25.78 53.08
C SER A 161 -12.97 -25.26 52.77
N ILE A 162 -13.34 -25.17 51.49
CA ILE A 162 -14.71 -25.46 51.02
C ILE A 162 -14.68 -26.03 49.60
N SER A 163 -15.48 -27.08 49.42
CA SER A 163 -15.62 -27.95 48.25
C SER A 163 -16.45 -27.38 47.10
N ALA A 164 -16.19 -27.91 45.89
CA ALA A 164 -17.07 -28.17 44.74
C ALA A 164 -17.80 -26.96 44.10
N VAL A 165 -18.02 -26.85 42.79
CA VAL A 165 -18.37 -27.83 41.72
C VAL A 165 -18.00 -27.22 40.35
N PRO A 166 -17.61 -27.98 39.32
CA PRO A 166 -17.40 -27.43 37.98
C PRO A 166 -18.71 -27.41 37.17
N THR A 167 -19.12 -26.24 36.68
CA THR A 167 -20.18 -26.14 35.67
C THR A 167 -19.89 -25.04 34.68
N SER A 168 -19.53 -25.41 33.45
CA SER A 168 -20.32 -25.09 32.24
C SER A 168 -19.48 -25.32 30.98
N THR A 169 -19.87 -26.38 30.29
CA THR A 169 -19.46 -26.79 28.95
C THR A 169 -19.84 -25.72 27.93
N ILE A 170 -18.87 -25.21 27.18
CA ILE A 170 -19.15 -24.38 25.98
C ILE A 170 -19.51 -25.33 24.83
N ALA A 171 -20.73 -25.19 24.32
CA ALA A 171 -21.23 -25.93 23.17
C ALA A 171 -20.65 -25.40 21.85
N VAL A 172 -20.18 -26.31 20.99
CA VAL A 172 -19.68 -26.03 19.64
C VAL A 172 -20.87 -25.81 18.68
N PRO A 173 -20.91 -24.75 17.86
CA PRO A 173 -21.98 -24.57 16.88
C PRO A 173 -21.81 -25.52 15.68
N LEU A 174 -22.90 -26.17 15.26
CA LEU A 174 -22.96 -27.02 14.06
C LEU A 174 -22.85 -26.19 12.75
N PRO A 175 -22.33 -26.78 11.65
CA PRO A 175 -22.26 -26.11 10.35
C PRO A 175 -23.65 -25.97 9.70
N ARG A 176 -23.87 -24.87 8.97
CA ARG A 176 -25.07 -24.64 8.14
C ARG A 176 -25.13 -25.60 6.93
N PRO A 177 -26.31 -26.10 6.55
CA PRO A 177 -26.48 -26.92 5.36
C PRO A 177 -26.37 -26.11 4.06
N ALA A 178 -25.97 -26.79 2.98
CA ALA A 178 -25.78 -26.25 1.64
C ALA A 178 -27.11 -25.83 0.99
N PHE A 179 -27.09 -24.69 0.29
CA PHE A 179 -28.18 -24.25 -0.58
C PHE A 179 -28.10 -24.99 -1.91
N ASP A 180 -29.01 -25.93 -2.14
CA ASP A 180 -29.40 -26.36 -3.49
C ASP A 180 -30.47 -25.39 -4.00
N GLY A 181 -30.12 -24.64 -5.06
CA GLY A 181 -30.98 -23.63 -5.66
C GLY A 181 -30.88 -23.67 -7.18
N ALA A 182 -31.81 -24.38 -7.78
CA ALA A 182 -32.03 -24.55 -9.21
C ALA A 182 -31.98 -23.25 -10.03
N ALA A 183 -31.32 -23.32 -11.18
CA ALA A 183 -31.40 -22.32 -12.24
C ALA A 183 -32.75 -22.42 -12.98
N PRO A 184 -33.44 -21.30 -13.26
CA PRO A 184 -34.44 -21.27 -14.32
C PRO A 184 -33.80 -20.85 -15.66
N SER A 185 -34.01 -21.68 -16.67
CA SER A 185 -33.71 -21.41 -18.08
C SER A 185 -34.52 -20.20 -18.57
N ALA A 186 -33.84 -19.14 -19.02
CA ALA A 186 -34.48 -18.02 -19.70
C ALA A 186 -34.49 -18.26 -21.22
N SER A 187 -35.68 -18.49 -21.76
CA SER A 187 -35.95 -18.56 -23.19
C SER A 187 -35.87 -17.17 -23.83
N PHE A 188 -35.00 -17.02 -24.83
CA PHE A 188 -34.88 -15.81 -25.63
C PHE A 188 -36.02 -15.77 -26.66
N VAL A 189 -36.94 -14.80 -26.54
CA VAL A 189 -37.91 -14.45 -27.58
C VAL A 189 -37.33 -13.33 -28.43
N LYS A 190 -37.29 -13.57 -29.74
CA LYS A 190 -36.86 -12.63 -30.78
C LYS A 190 -38.07 -11.87 -31.32
N ALA A 191 -38.06 -10.55 -31.23
CA ALA A 191 -38.85 -9.60 -32.03
C ALA A 191 -37.98 -8.34 -32.18
N GLY A 192 -37.69 -7.75 -33.34
CA GLY A 192 -38.42 -7.71 -34.59
C GLY A 192 -39.23 -6.41 -34.65
N GLY A 193 -38.64 -5.33 -35.19
CA GLY A 193 -39.24 -4.02 -35.38
C GLY A 193 -38.20 -2.92 -35.52
#